data_AF-A0A0C9U3G8-F1
#
_entry.id   AF-A0A0C9U3G8-F1
#
_cell.length_a   1.000
_cell.length_b   1.000
_cell.length_c   1.000
_cell.angle_alpha   90.00
_cell.angle_beta   90.00
_cell.angle_gamma   90.00
#
_symmetry.space_group_name_H-M   'P 1'
#
loop_
_entity.id
_entity.type
_entity.pdbx_description
1 polymer ?
#
loop_
_entity_poly.entity_id
_entity_poly.type
_entity_poly.pdbx_seq_one_letter_code
_entity_poly.pdbx_strand_id
1 'polypeptide(L)'
;MSSANAILEGLQLFNYTCVAGVAAVCYDYILTFSCEVDLIWGKSWSTMSILFIVARYLGLALAIVSGLCVAVIRFLGWGGFIYFAVTNAIMVFRVAVMFNHPKRTTYILSFMYLLLVIEAFIIEFLWIGPDSGLIISSFTLVDDTDTLCQIQPSRSIMLPIYGRVPSALFDLLILALSVYCFAVHAIETKKRLGRIKVNVYMRLLFEHSVLYFVL
;
A
#
# COMPACT_ATOMS: atom_id res chain seq x y z
N MET A 1 -20.77 28.41 19.56
CA MET A 1 -19.37 28.13 19.17
C MET A 1 -19.33 28.11 17.65
N SER A 2 -18.52 28.98 17.05
CA SER A 2 -18.54 29.28 15.61
C SER A 2 -17.98 28.11 14.79
N SER A 3 -18.59 27.82 13.64
CA SER A 3 -18.17 26.79 12.68
C SER A 3 -16.72 26.92 12.23
N ALA A 4 -16.13 28.12 12.31
CA ALA A 4 -14.73 28.36 11.97
C ALA A 4 -13.74 27.71 12.95
N ASN A 5 -14.05 27.70 14.24
CA ASN A 5 -13.16 27.11 15.25
C ASN A 5 -13.07 25.58 15.11
N ALA A 6 -14.19 24.94 14.77
CA ALA A 6 -14.23 23.49 14.54
C ALA A 6 -13.41 23.08 13.30
N ILE A 7 -13.41 23.93 12.25
CA ILE A 7 -12.58 23.69 11.06
C ILE A 7 -11.10 23.84 11.41
N LEU A 8 -10.73 24.88 12.17
CA LEU A 8 -9.35 25.12 12.58
C LEU A 8 -8.79 23.99 13.45
N GLU A 9 -9.55 23.52 14.44
CA GLU A 9 -9.15 22.38 15.28
C GLU A 9 -8.95 21.10 14.48
N GLY A 10 -9.86 20.80 13.54
CA GLY A 10 -9.71 19.63 12.66
C GLY A 10 -8.46 19.70 11.77
N LEU A 11 -8.11 20.90 11.33
CA LEU A 11 -6.94 21.13 10.47
C LEU A 11 -5.62 21.02 11.24
N GLN A 12 -5.59 21.56 12.46
CA GLN A 12 -4.47 21.38 13.38
C GLN A 12 -4.27 19.90 13.71
N LEU A 13 -5.35 19.18 14.04
CA LEU A 13 -5.29 17.75 14.32
C LEU A 13 -4.71 16.96 13.13
N PHE A 14 -5.14 17.29 11.91
CA PHE A 14 -4.62 16.67 10.69
C PHE A 14 -3.12 16.93 10.51
N ASN A 15 -2.68 18.19 10.65
CA ASN A 15 -1.26 18.55 10.52
C ASN A 15 -0.39 17.84 11.58
N TYR A 16 -0.81 17.82 12.84
CA TYR A 16 -0.10 17.09 13.89
C TYR A 16 -0.03 15.59 13.61
N THR A 17 -1.12 15.00 13.09
CA THR A 17 -1.17 13.58 12.73
C THR A 17 -0.25 13.28 11.55
N CYS A 18 -0.21 14.13 10.53
CA CYS A 18 0.71 14.01 9.40
C CYS A 18 2.17 14.09 9.86
N VAL A 19 2.54 15.08 10.67
CA VAL A 19 3.90 15.23 11.20
C VAL A 19 4.28 14.02 12.07
N ALA A 20 3.38 13.55 12.93
CA ALA A 20 3.61 12.34 13.74
C ALA A 20 3.78 11.09 12.86
N GLY A 21 2.97 10.94 11.80
CA GLY A 21 3.09 9.86 10.83
C GLY A 21 4.41 9.89 10.07
N VAL A 22 4.83 11.06 9.60
CA VAL A 22 6.14 11.26 8.94
C VAL A 22 7.28 10.94 9.90
N ALA A 23 7.20 11.41 11.14
CA ALA A 23 8.22 11.12 12.16
C ALA A 23 8.33 9.61 12.44
N ALA A 24 7.19 8.92 12.56
CA ALA A 24 7.18 7.47 12.78
C ALA A 24 7.78 6.70 11.60
N VAL A 25 7.43 7.07 10.36
CA VAL A 25 7.97 6.45 9.13
C VAL A 25 9.47 6.72 9.00
N CYS A 26 9.92 7.95 9.24
CA CYS A 26 11.35 8.29 9.24
C CYS A 26 12.12 7.52 10.32
N TYR A 27 11.53 7.34 11.50
CA TYR A 27 12.13 6.58 12.58
C TYR A 27 12.30 5.09 12.21
N ASP A 28 11.26 4.45 11.68
CA ASP A 28 11.33 3.07 11.18
C ASP A 28 12.43 2.94 10.11
N TYR A 29 12.49 3.92 9.20
CA TYR A 29 13.49 3.95 8.14
C TYR A 29 14.92 3.97 8.68
N ILE A 30 15.22 4.84 9.65
CA ILE A 30 16.55 4.93 10.26
C ILE A 30 16.95 3.60 10.92
N LEU A 31 16.01 2.94 11.62
CA LEU A 31 16.28 1.68 12.30
C LEU A 31 16.60 0.53 11.33
N THR A 32 15.89 0.48 10.20
CA THR A 32 15.97 -0.65 9.27
C THR A 32 16.99 -0.43 8.14
N PHE A 33 17.46 0.81 7.94
CA PHE A 33 18.45 1.18 6.94
C PHE A 33 19.76 0.38 7.06
N SER A 34 20.26 0.15 8.27
CA SER A 34 21.52 -0.61 8.47
C SER A 34 21.40 -2.03 7.91
N CYS A 35 20.28 -2.70 8.18
CA CYS A 35 20.02 -4.04 7.67
C CYS A 35 19.82 -4.05 6.15
N GLU A 36 19.23 -3.00 5.58
CA GLU A 36 19.03 -2.89 4.13
C GLU A 36 20.35 -2.81 3.38
N VAL A 37 21.29 -2.00 3.84
CA VAL A 37 22.61 -1.85 3.21
C VAL A 37 23.30 -3.21 3.11
N ASP A 38 23.26 -4.00 4.19
CA ASP A 38 23.90 -5.31 4.23
C ASP A 38 23.17 -6.36 3.35
N LEU A 39 21.84 -6.36 3.35
CA LEU A 39 21.03 -7.40 2.69
C LEU A 39 20.75 -7.12 1.21
N ILE A 40 20.63 -5.86 0.83
CA ILE A 40 20.13 -5.42 -0.49
C ILE A 40 21.24 -4.79 -1.31
N TRP A 41 21.98 -3.84 -0.74
CA TRP A 41 22.98 -3.07 -1.48
C TRP A 41 24.27 -3.87 -1.71
N GLY A 42 24.62 -4.77 -0.81
CA GLY A 42 25.75 -5.69 -0.95
C GLY A 42 25.52 -6.90 -1.87
N LYS A 43 24.32 -7.08 -2.44
CA LYS A 43 23.94 -8.28 -3.20
C LYS A 43 23.53 -7.94 -4.64
N SER A 44 23.58 -8.95 -5.53
CA SER A 44 23.08 -8.82 -6.91
C SER A 44 21.59 -8.44 -6.92
N TRP A 45 21.24 -7.38 -7.66
CA TRP A 45 19.89 -6.85 -7.74
C TRP A 45 18.92 -7.91 -8.29
N SER A 46 17.95 -8.31 -7.47
CA SER A 46 16.85 -9.19 -7.87
C SER A 46 15.59 -8.35 -8.15
N THR A 47 14.66 -8.88 -8.95
CA THR A 47 13.33 -8.28 -9.15
C THR A 47 12.64 -7.98 -7.81
N MET A 48 12.79 -8.86 -6.81
CA MET A 48 12.27 -8.62 -5.45
C MET A 48 12.93 -7.44 -4.74
N SER A 49 14.24 -7.26 -4.92
CA SER A 49 14.99 -6.12 -4.36
C SER A 49 14.49 -4.80 -4.96
N ILE A 50 14.21 -4.78 -6.26
CA ILE A 50 13.68 -3.60 -6.94
C ILE A 50 12.27 -3.29 -6.45
N LEU A 51 11.36 -4.29 -6.38
CA LEU A 51 10.01 -4.08 -5.86
C LEU A 51 10.03 -3.56 -4.42
N PHE A 52 10.92 -4.10 -3.58
CA PHE A 52 11.08 -3.65 -2.20
C PHE A 52 11.52 -2.19 -2.12
N ILE A 53 12.56 -1.80 -2.86
CA ILE A 53 13.06 -0.41 -2.88
C ILE A 53 11.97 0.55 -3.37
N VAL A 54 11.26 0.20 -4.44
CA VAL A 54 10.17 1.04 -4.96
C VAL A 54 9.07 1.21 -3.91
N ALA A 55 8.57 0.13 -3.30
CA ALA A 55 7.54 0.23 -2.26
C ALA A 55 7.98 1.12 -1.10
N ARG A 56 9.22 0.94 -0.66
CA ARG A 56 9.77 1.56 0.54
C ARG A 56 10.09 3.05 0.39
N TYR A 57 10.80 3.41 -0.67
CA TYR A 57 11.22 4.80 -0.88
C TYR A 57 10.10 5.65 -1.48
N LEU A 58 9.20 5.04 -2.26
CA LEU A 58 8.00 5.74 -2.71
C LEU A 58 7.07 6.01 -1.53
N GLY A 59 6.87 5.07 -0.61
CA GLY A 59 6.10 5.28 0.62
C GLY A 59 6.65 6.43 1.47
N LEU A 60 7.97 6.50 1.64
CA LEU A 60 8.64 7.60 2.35
C LEU A 60 8.47 8.95 1.63
N ALA A 61 8.65 8.97 0.30
CA ALA A 61 8.44 10.17 -0.50
C ALA A 61 7.00 10.67 -0.39
N LEU A 62 6.00 9.77 -0.42
CA LEU A 62 4.59 10.11 -0.26
C LEU A 62 4.30 10.68 1.13
N ALA A 63 4.87 10.08 2.18
CA ALA A 63 4.69 10.56 3.56
C ALA A 63 5.23 11.99 3.72
N ILE A 64 6.46 12.25 3.26
CA ILE A 64 7.09 13.57 3.38
C ILE A 64 6.35 14.63 2.55
N VAL A 65 5.90 14.25 1.35
CA VAL A 65 5.29 15.19 0.40
C VAL A 65 3.84 15.51 0.77
N SER A 66 3.18 14.71 1.62
CA SER A 66 1.79 14.92 2.07
C SER A 66 1.50 16.30 2.70
N GLY A 67 2.52 17.08 3.06
CA GLY A 67 2.40 18.43 3.60
C GLY A 67 2.35 19.60 2.60
N LEU A 68 2.46 19.38 1.27
CA LEU A 68 2.39 20.46 0.27
C LEU A 68 1.14 20.37 -0.65
N CYS A 69 0.70 21.49 -1.22
CA CYS A 69 -0.72 21.72 -1.55
C CYS A 69 -1.25 21.13 -2.88
N VAL A 70 -0.56 21.25 -4.03
CA VAL A 70 -1.21 21.02 -5.37
C VAL A 70 -0.50 19.99 -6.25
N ALA A 71 0.80 20.16 -6.55
CA ALA A 71 1.59 19.17 -7.30
C ALA A 71 1.66 17.81 -6.57
N VAL A 72 1.51 17.88 -5.25
CA VAL A 72 1.46 16.77 -4.31
C VAL A 72 0.23 15.91 -4.49
N ILE A 73 -0.96 16.44 -4.74
CA ILE A 73 -2.18 15.61 -4.79
C ILE A 73 -2.13 14.64 -5.98
N ARG A 74 -1.66 15.12 -7.13
CA ARG A 74 -1.44 14.25 -8.31
C ARG A 74 -0.32 13.25 -8.04
N PHE A 75 0.77 13.68 -7.41
CA PHE A 75 1.88 12.80 -7.03
C PHE A 75 1.44 11.75 -6.00
N LEU A 76 0.59 12.11 -5.04
CA LEU A 76 0.02 11.24 -4.02
C LEU A 76 -0.94 10.22 -4.62
N GLY A 77 -1.77 10.64 -5.58
CA GLY A 77 -2.66 9.73 -6.30
C GLY A 77 -1.88 8.68 -7.09
N TRP A 78 -1.01 9.14 -8.01
CA TRP A 78 -0.21 8.25 -8.84
C TRP A 78 0.78 7.41 -8.02
N GLY A 79 1.42 8.00 -7.01
CA GLY A 79 2.32 7.27 -6.14
C GLY A 79 1.59 6.29 -5.22
N GLY A 80 0.39 6.63 -4.74
CA GLY A 80 -0.48 5.74 -3.99
C GLY A 80 -0.92 4.53 -4.83
N PHE A 81 -1.26 4.75 -6.09
CA PHE A 81 -1.55 3.68 -7.06
C PHE A 81 -0.34 2.76 -7.26
N ILE A 82 0.85 3.33 -7.50
CA ILE A 82 2.08 2.54 -7.68
C ILE A 82 2.39 1.75 -6.39
N TYR A 83 2.27 2.38 -5.23
CA TYR A 83 2.49 1.73 -3.93
C TYR A 83 1.53 0.54 -3.73
N PHE A 84 0.24 0.75 -4.00
CA PHE A 84 -0.78 -0.29 -3.93
C PHE A 84 -0.47 -1.46 -4.88
N ALA A 85 -0.15 -1.16 -6.14
CA ALA A 85 0.22 -2.17 -7.14
C ALA A 85 1.45 -2.97 -6.70
N VAL A 86 2.53 -2.30 -6.29
CA VAL A 86 3.77 -2.96 -5.86
C VAL A 86 3.52 -3.85 -4.65
N THR A 87 2.74 -3.39 -3.68
CA THR A 87 2.52 -4.17 -2.45
C THR A 87 1.68 -5.42 -2.72
N ASN A 88 0.66 -5.32 -3.57
CA ASN A 88 -0.11 -6.49 -4.01
C ASN A 88 0.73 -7.46 -4.84
N ALA A 89 1.63 -6.96 -5.69
CA ALA A 89 2.57 -7.81 -6.41
C ALA A 89 3.49 -8.60 -5.46
N ILE A 90 3.98 -7.98 -4.38
CA ILE A 90 4.78 -8.66 -3.35
C ILE A 90 3.96 -9.76 -2.68
N MET A 91 2.68 -9.51 -2.35
CA MET A 91 1.81 -10.51 -1.73
C MET A 91 1.52 -11.69 -2.64
N VAL A 92 1.23 -11.44 -3.92
CA VAL A 92 1.07 -12.49 -4.95
C VAL A 92 2.34 -13.33 -5.06
N PHE A 93 3.52 -12.69 -5.06
CA PHE A 93 4.78 -13.41 -5.12
C PHE A 93 5.03 -14.26 -3.87
N ARG A 94 4.76 -13.73 -2.68
CA ARG A 94 4.87 -14.50 -1.42
C ARG A 94 4.00 -15.75 -1.44
N VAL A 95 2.74 -15.63 -1.85
CA VAL A 95 1.83 -16.78 -2.00
C VAL A 95 2.32 -17.73 -3.08
N ALA A 96 2.83 -17.23 -4.20
CA ALA A 96 3.38 -18.06 -5.27
C ALA A 96 4.57 -18.92 -4.80
N VAL A 97 5.46 -18.37 -3.98
CA VAL A 97 6.57 -19.12 -3.37
C VAL A 97 6.07 -20.12 -2.32
N MET A 98 5.03 -19.74 -1.55
CA MET A 98 4.42 -20.61 -0.54
C MET A 98 3.78 -21.87 -1.18
N PHE A 99 3.21 -21.71 -2.37
CA PHE A 99 2.76 -22.81 -3.20
C PHE A 99 3.97 -23.49 -3.86
N ASN A 100 4.59 -24.41 -3.12
CA ASN A 100 5.86 -25.03 -3.49
C ASN A 100 5.95 -25.51 -4.95
N HIS A 101 4.87 -25.98 -5.62
CA HIS A 101 4.78 -26.13 -7.11
C HIS A 101 3.36 -26.46 -7.70
N PRO A 102 2.43 -25.50 -7.88
CA PRO A 102 1.37 -25.59 -8.88
C PRO A 102 1.35 -24.34 -9.78
N LYS A 103 2.09 -24.39 -10.89
CA LYS A 103 2.24 -23.28 -11.86
C LYS A 103 0.90 -22.66 -12.29
N ARG A 104 -0.17 -23.47 -12.37
CA ARG A 104 -1.52 -23.03 -12.74
C ARG A 104 -2.10 -21.99 -11.77
N THR A 105 -1.95 -22.18 -10.46
CA THR A 105 -2.50 -21.24 -9.45
C THR A 105 -1.77 -19.90 -9.52
N THR A 106 -0.45 -19.92 -9.69
CA THR A 106 0.34 -18.69 -9.85
C THR A 106 -0.04 -17.93 -11.13
N TYR A 107 -0.26 -18.62 -12.25
CA TYR A 107 -0.71 -17.96 -13.48
C TYR A 107 -2.12 -17.37 -13.35
N ILE A 108 -3.05 -18.09 -12.72
CA ILE A 108 -4.41 -17.59 -12.47
C ILE A 108 -4.37 -16.36 -11.56
N LEU A 109 -3.61 -16.41 -10.46
CA LEU A 109 -3.50 -15.31 -9.51
C LEU A 109 -2.84 -14.08 -10.15
N SER A 110 -1.80 -14.29 -10.95
CA SER A 110 -1.12 -13.22 -11.70
C SER A 110 -2.04 -12.58 -12.75
N PHE A 111 -2.81 -13.39 -13.49
CA PHE A 111 -3.79 -12.88 -14.45
C PHE A 111 -4.89 -12.06 -13.77
N MET A 112 -5.43 -12.55 -12.66
CA MET A 112 -6.43 -11.82 -11.86
C MET A 112 -5.86 -10.51 -11.30
N TYR A 113 -4.61 -10.53 -10.81
CA TYR A 113 -3.91 -9.32 -10.38
C TYR A 113 -3.76 -8.29 -11.50
N LEU A 114 -3.39 -8.71 -12.72
CA LEU A 114 -3.28 -7.79 -13.87
C LEU A 114 -4.62 -7.13 -14.21
N LEU A 115 -5.72 -7.87 -14.16
CA LEU A 115 -7.05 -7.29 -14.39
C LEU A 115 -7.40 -6.21 -13.35
N LEU A 116 -7.06 -6.43 -12.08
CA LEU A 116 -7.28 -5.45 -11.01
C LEU A 116 -6.41 -4.21 -11.17
N VAL A 117 -5.16 -4.37 -11.60
CA VAL A 117 -4.27 -3.23 -11.89
C VAL A 117 -4.82 -2.40 -13.04
N ILE A 118 -5.35 -3.03 -14.08
CA ILE A 118 -5.96 -2.34 -15.22
C ILE A 118 -7.21 -1.57 -14.79
N GLU A 119 -8.09 -2.20 -14.00
CA GLU A 119 -9.28 -1.54 -13.43
C GLU A 119 -8.87 -0.31 -12.60
N ALA A 120 -7.97 -0.49 -11.64
CA ALA A 120 -7.51 0.58 -10.77
C ALA A 120 -6.83 1.71 -11.56
N PHE A 121 -6.04 1.38 -12.59
CA PHE A 121 -5.41 2.36 -13.47
C PHE A 121 -6.44 3.20 -14.21
N ILE A 122 -7.49 2.57 -14.76
CA ILE A 122 -8.57 3.27 -15.47
C ILE A 122 -9.30 4.22 -14.52
N ILE A 123 -9.61 3.78 -13.30
CA ILE A 123 -10.30 4.59 -12.30
C ILE A 123 -9.44 5.80 -11.90
N GLU A 124 -8.16 5.59 -11.59
CA GLU A 124 -7.23 6.67 -11.22
C GLU A 124 -7.00 7.65 -12.36
N PHE A 125 -6.85 7.16 -13.59
CA PHE A 125 -6.72 8.00 -14.77
C PHE A 125 -7.97 8.87 -15.01
N LEU A 126 -9.17 8.29 -14.83
CA LEU A 126 -10.43 9.03 -14.96
C LEU A 126 -10.67 10.02 -13.82
N TRP A 127 -10.05 9.84 -12.67
CA TRP A 127 -10.25 10.68 -11.47
C TRP A 127 -9.20 11.79 -11.33
N ILE A 128 -7.93 11.48 -11.58
CA ILE A 128 -6.76 12.35 -11.34
C ILE A 128 -6.05 12.74 -12.64
N GLY A 129 -6.43 12.15 -13.78
CA GLY A 129 -5.80 12.41 -15.08
C GLY A 129 -5.90 13.86 -15.57
N PRO A 130 -5.13 14.23 -16.60
CA PRO A 130 -5.06 15.60 -17.10
C PRO A 130 -6.42 16.18 -17.53
N ASP A 131 -7.32 15.32 -18.04
CA ASP A 131 -8.67 15.70 -18.51
C ASP A 131 -9.78 15.44 -17.48
N SER A 132 -9.43 15.16 -16.23
CA SER A 132 -10.40 14.90 -15.15
C SER A 132 -11.26 16.12 -14.78
N GLY A 133 -10.84 17.33 -15.18
CA GLY A 133 -11.50 18.57 -14.81
C GLY A 133 -11.42 18.88 -13.31
N LEU A 134 -10.46 18.28 -12.59
CA LEU A 134 -10.24 18.49 -11.17
C LEU A 134 -9.88 19.97 -10.92
N ILE A 135 -10.73 20.69 -10.20
CA ILE A 135 -10.49 22.08 -9.82
C ILE A 135 -9.87 22.08 -8.43
N ILE A 136 -8.66 22.63 -8.34
CA ILE A 136 -7.94 22.80 -7.07
C ILE A 136 -8.08 24.27 -6.68
N SER A 137 -8.90 24.52 -5.67
CA SER A 137 -9.12 25.86 -5.14
C SER A 137 -8.26 26.05 -3.90
N SER A 138 -7.42 27.08 -3.90
CA SER A 138 -6.74 27.54 -2.68
C SER A 138 -7.58 28.62 -2.03
N PHE A 139 -7.97 28.43 -0.77
CA PHE A 139 -8.60 29.48 0.02
C PHE A 139 -7.59 30.06 1.01
N THR A 140 -7.55 31.39 1.09
CA THR A 140 -6.78 32.12 2.10
C THR A 140 -7.69 32.41 3.27
N LEU A 141 -7.33 31.92 4.46
CA LEU A 141 -7.95 32.38 5.71
C LEU A 141 -7.58 33.85 5.94
N VAL A 142 -8.52 34.62 6.50
CA VAL A 142 -8.36 36.05 6.83
C VAL A 142 -7.50 36.19 8.10
N ASP A 143 -6.23 35.82 7.99
CA ASP A 143 -5.07 36.30 8.74
C ASP A 143 -3.85 35.56 8.14
N ASP A 144 -2.89 36.29 7.58
CA ASP A 144 -1.85 35.78 6.69
C ASP A 144 -1.05 34.59 7.26
N THR A 145 -1.17 33.39 6.64
CA THR A 145 -0.07 32.48 6.24
C THR A 145 -0.53 31.09 5.77
N ASP A 146 -1.75 30.65 6.08
CA ASP A 146 -2.21 29.29 5.75
C ASP A 146 -3.10 29.26 4.49
N THR A 147 -2.50 28.95 3.34
CA THR A 147 -3.25 28.59 2.12
C THR A 147 -3.77 27.17 2.23
N LEU A 148 -5.09 27.01 2.26
CA LEU A 148 -5.72 25.70 2.38
C LEU A 148 -6.18 25.22 1.00
N CYS A 149 -5.81 23.97 0.66
CA CYS A 149 -6.22 23.34 -0.58
C CYS A 149 -7.51 22.56 -0.38
N GLN A 150 -8.55 22.95 -1.11
CA GLN A 150 -9.77 22.16 -1.22
C GLN A 150 -9.82 21.49 -2.60
N ILE A 151 -9.94 20.16 -2.58
CA ILE A 151 -10.24 19.39 -3.78
C ILE A 151 -11.74 19.50 -4.00
N GLN A 152 -12.16 20.13 -5.09
CA GLN A 152 -13.54 20.08 -5.53
C GLN A 152 -13.67 18.95 -6.57
N PRO A 153 -14.18 17.77 -6.21
CA PRO A 153 -14.32 16.68 -7.16
C PRO A 153 -15.33 17.08 -8.24
N SER A 154 -14.91 17.03 -9.50
CA SER A 154 -15.74 17.26 -10.69
C SER A 154 -16.66 16.08 -11.01
N ARG A 155 -16.34 14.89 -10.50
CA ARG A 155 -17.04 13.62 -10.71
C ARG A 155 -17.50 13.01 -9.39
N SER A 156 -18.48 12.12 -9.45
CA SER A 156 -19.03 11.44 -8.26
C SER A 156 -18.02 10.50 -7.61
N ILE A 157 -17.86 10.62 -6.28
CA ILE A 157 -16.95 9.82 -5.44
C ILE A 157 -17.32 8.32 -5.43
N MET A 158 -18.52 7.94 -5.91
CA MET A 158 -18.95 6.54 -5.97
C MET A 158 -18.02 5.64 -6.79
N LEU A 159 -17.44 6.13 -7.88
CA LEU A 159 -16.66 5.33 -8.82
C LEU A 159 -15.39 4.71 -8.17
N PRO A 160 -14.55 5.48 -7.45
CA PRO A 160 -13.43 4.90 -6.70
C PRO A 160 -13.87 4.04 -5.49
N ILE A 161 -15.04 4.28 -4.91
CA ILE A 161 -15.55 3.46 -3.80
C ILE A 161 -15.90 2.05 -4.29
N TYR A 162 -16.64 1.93 -5.40
CA TYR A 162 -17.01 0.63 -5.95
C TYR A 162 -15.81 -0.14 -6.51
N GLY A 163 -14.84 0.54 -7.14
CA GLY A 163 -13.61 -0.09 -7.64
C GLY A 163 -12.69 -0.65 -6.54
N ARG A 164 -12.91 -0.25 -5.28
CA ARG A 164 -12.19 -0.84 -4.13
C ARG A 164 -12.72 -2.23 -3.78
N VAL A 165 -13.95 -2.58 -4.16
CA VAL A 165 -14.57 -3.86 -3.78
C VAL A 165 -13.84 -5.06 -4.41
N PRO A 166 -13.55 -5.09 -5.73
CA PRO A 166 -12.78 -6.19 -6.34
C PRO A 166 -11.38 -6.34 -5.71
N SER A 167 -10.74 -5.22 -5.39
CA SER A 167 -9.44 -5.20 -4.71
C SER A 167 -9.51 -5.87 -3.33
N ALA A 168 -10.48 -5.48 -2.50
CA ALA A 168 -10.66 -6.07 -1.17
C ALA A 168 -11.00 -7.58 -1.24
N LEU A 169 -11.76 -8.02 -2.24
CA LEU A 169 -12.05 -9.44 -2.46
C LEU A 169 -10.80 -10.23 -2.85
N PHE A 170 -9.93 -9.65 -3.67
CA PHE A 170 -8.66 -10.24 -4.06
C PHE A 170 -7.72 -10.41 -2.86
N ASP A 171 -7.66 -9.39 -2.01
CA ASP A 171 -6.90 -9.39 -0.76
C ASP A 171 -7.36 -10.50 0.19
N LEU A 172 -8.69 -10.64 0.38
CA LEU A 172 -9.26 -11.74 1.15
C LEU A 172 -8.94 -13.11 0.54
N LEU A 173 -8.92 -13.21 -0.79
CA LEU A 173 -8.55 -14.44 -1.48
C LEU A 173 -7.07 -14.79 -1.26
N ILE A 174 -6.15 -13.83 -1.35
CA ILE A 174 -4.73 -14.02 -1.03
C ILE A 174 -4.55 -14.46 0.41
N LEU A 175 -5.24 -13.79 1.35
CA LEU A 175 -5.20 -14.14 2.77
C LEU A 175 -5.70 -15.59 2.98
N ALA A 176 -6.85 -15.94 2.41
CA ALA A 176 -7.41 -17.29 2.51
C ALA A 176 -6.47 -18.36 1.93
N LEU A 177 -5.84 -18.09 0.78
CA LEU A 177 -4.85 -18.98 0.17
C LEU A 177 -3.60 -19.13 1.03
N SER A 178 -3.11 -18.04 1.64
CA SER A 178 -1.94 -18.09 2.53
C SER A 178 -2.19 -18.94 3.78
N VAL A 179 -3.38 -18.79 4.39
CA VAL A 179 -3.83 -19.59 5.54
C VAL A 179 -4.00 -21.05 5.14
N TYR A 180 -4.61 -21.30 3.97
CA TYR A 180 -4.79 -22.65 3.44
C TYR A 180 -3.44 -23.36 3.24
N CYS A 181 -2.49 -22.71 2.55
CA CYS A 181 -1.15 -23.25 2.35
C CYS A 181 -0.45 -23.55 3.67
N PHE A 182 -0.53 -22.63 4.62
CA PHE A 182 0.07 -22.79 5.93
C PHE A 182 -0.51 -24.01 6.65
N ALA A 183 -1.85 -24.13 6.69
CA ALA A 183 -2.55 -25.23 7.32
C ALA A 183 -2.23 -26.58 6.68
N VAL A 184 -2.26 -26.66 5.34
CA VAL A 184 -1.92 -27.89 4.60
C VAL A 184 -0.48 -28.30 4.88
N HIS A 185 0.48 -27.36 4.84
CA HIS A 185 1.88 -27.66 5.10
C HIS A 185 2.10 -28.09 6.56
N ALA A 186 1.41 -27.49 7.52
CA ALA A 186 1.48 -27.89 8.93
C ALA A 186 0.91 -29.29 9.16
N ILE A 187 -0.21 -29.64 8.52
CA ILE A 187 -0.85 -30.95 8.60
C ILE A 187 0.03 -32.03 7.95
N GLU A 188 0.55 -31.79 6.75
CA GLU A 188 1.42 -32.73 6.03
C GLU A 188 2.71 -32.99 6.81
N THR A 189 3.29 -31.94 7.42
CA THR A 189 4.49 -32.09 8.23
C THR A 189 4.21 -32.88 9.51
N LYS A 190 3.05 -32.66 10.14
CA LYS A 190 2.61 -33.45 11.30
C LYS A 190 2.45 -34.93 10.94
N LYS A 191 1.90 -35.25 9.76
CA LYS A 191 1.76 -36.64 9.28
C LYS A 191 3.12 -37.32 9.05
N ARG A 192 4.12 -36.61 8.51
CA ARG A 192 5.44 -37.19 8.21
C ARG A 192 6.36 -37.32 9.41
N LEU A 193 6.34 -36.36 10.33
CA LEU A 193 7.29 -36.28 11.45
C LEU A 193 6.67 -36.59 12.81
N GLY A 194 5.35 -36.81 12.89
CA GLY A 194 4.62 -36.98 14.16
C GLY A 194 4.56 -35.72 15.03
N ARG A 195 5.23 -34.63 14.62
CA ARG A 195 5.28 -33.33 15.29
C ARG A 195 4.97 -32.22 14.29
N ILE A 196 4.27 -31.19 14.78
CA ILE A 196 4.06 -29.95 14.02
C ILE A 196 5.41 -29.22 13.98
N LYS A 197 6.15 -29.36 12.87
CA LYS A 197 7.38 -28.61 12.62
C LYS A 197 7.17 -27.72 11.40
N VAL A 198 6.75 -26.49 11.62
CA VAL A 198 6.60 -25.53 10.52
C VAL A 198 7.98 -24.97 10.17
N ASN A 199 8.32 -24.90 8.88
CA ASN A 199 9.56 -24.28 8.43
C ASN A 199 9.60 -22.81 8.90
N VAL A 200 10.71 -22.37 9.47
CA VAL A 200 10.87 -21.00 10.00
C VAL A 200 10.55 -19.97 8.92
N TYR A 201 10.98 -20.21 7.67
CA TYR A 201 10.66 -19.34 6.53
C TYR A 201 9.16 -19.25 6.23
N MET A 202 8.42 -20.36 6.31
CA MET A 202 6.98 -20.37 6.08
C MET A 202 6.21 -19.63 7.17
N ARG A 203 6.65 -19.79 8.42
CA ARG A 203 6.08 -19.06 9.56
C ARG A 203 6.32 -17.56 9.43
N LEU A 204 7.56 -17.17 9.10
CA LEU A 204 7.95 -15.77 8.96
C LEU A 204 7.21 -15.10 7.80
N LEU A 205 7.09 -15.77 6.65
CA LEU A 205 6.30 -15.29 5.51
C LEU A 205 4.82 -15.09 5.85
N PHE A 206 4.23 -16.03 6.59
CA PHE A 206 2.83 -15.92 7.03
C PHE A 206 2.63 -14.73 7.98
N GLU A 207 3.49 -14.59 8.99
CA GLU A 207 3.41 -13.52 9.98
C GLU A 207 3.50 -12.13 9.33
N HIS A 208 4.44 -11.93 8.40
CA HIS A 208 4.53 -10.69 7.63
C HIS A 208 3.38 -10.47 6.63
N SER A 209 2.68 -11.53 6.22
CA SER A 209 1.52 -11.41 5.35
C SER A 209 0.27 -11.04 6.15
N VAL A 210 0.13 -11.58 7.37
CA VAL A 210 -0.97 -11.23 8.29
C VAL A 210 -0.82 -9.81 8.82
N LEU A 211 0.39 -9.40 9.21
CA LEU A 211 0.66 -8.02 9.65
C LEU A 211 0.26 -7.00 8.58
N TYR A 212 0.47 -7.31 7.30
CA TYR A 212 0.07 -6.44 6.18
C TYR A 212 -1.45 -6.25 6.06
N PHE A 213 -2.27 -7.24 6.47
CA PHE A 213 -3.73 -7.11 6.41
C PHE A 213 -4.32 -6.48 7.68
N VAL A 214 -3.55 -6.40 8.76
CA VAL A 214 -3.98 -5.87 10.06
C VAL A 214 -3.57 -4.41 10.25
N LEU A 215 -2.44 -3.99 9.67
CA LEU A 215 -2.01 -2.59 9.58
C LEU A 215 -2.65 -1.88 8.38
#